data_AF-A0A519ZP75-F1
#
_entry.id   AF-A0A519ZP75-F1
#
_cell.length_a   1.000
_cell.length_b   1.000
_cell.length_c   1.000
_cell.angle_alpha   90.00
_cell.angle_beta   90.00
_cell.angle_gamma   90.00
#
_symmetry.space_group_name_H-M   'P 1'
#
loop_
_entity.id
_entity.type
_entity.pdbx_description
1 polymer ?
#
loop_
_entity_poly.entity_id
_entity_poly.type
_entity_poly.pdbx_seq_one_letter_code
_entity_poly.pdbx_strand_id
1 'polypeptide(L)'
;KIEYNGGNRKPSVQVSANKVAGALPMTVQLSSKGTNDADGDALKYDWKITKAGVLKQSSTKENPLITLTAGGVYKATLTVTDPSGAKNSKAVEITAGNAVPEVKFAFTKGNSSFYFPGNTIAYAVSVADKEDGSLANKRILPAAVSVSINYLSEGYDMTVVAQKQNSFDASAQYEVAKGLIKKSDCNACHMVDGKSLGPSFTAVALKYKGSNTAQTALVKKIANGGSGVWGDAMMPAHSSMPASELNSIVKYILSLSDKKQVQKSLPVTGSYTTNVQPGAPNKGSFIFRAAYQDKGSALVPRQTGEQVLVLRNPTVLVNNTDRNSQVDFNGDRSVATAKADGSYLMLSNIDLTDIKKIQLISAEKGTKGTVEVRLGSVDGTLIGKTSVAENADGITDLTVTSGKRDVYFVFTKPGIKLKELTMLTK
;
A
#
# COMPACT_ATOMS: atom_id res chain seq x y z
N LYS A 1 -21.18 41.76 14.88
CA LYS A 1 -21.99 41.11 15.95
C LYS A 1 -22.02 39.62 15.63
N ILE A 2 -21.27 38.79 16.37
CA ILE A 2 -21.34 37.33 16.22
C ILE A 2 -22.46 36.89 17.16
N GLU A 3 -23.60 36.49 16.61
CA GLU A 3 -24.68 35.92 17.41
C GLU A 3 -24.40 34.42 17.60
N TYR A 4 -24.04 34.06 18.83
CA TYR A 4 -23.94 32.67 19.27
C TYR A 4 -25.36 32.12 19.40
N ASN A 5 -25.76 31.25 18.48
CA ASN A 5 -27.04 30.57 18.55
C ASN A 5 -26.88 29.37 19.50
N GLY A 6 -27.08 29.61 20.80
CA GLY A 6 -26.89 28.64 21.88
C GLY A 6 -27.99 27.58 21.96
N GLY A 7 -28.09 26.75 20.93
CA GLY A 7 -28.89 25.53 20.96
C GLY A 7 -28.02 24.32 21.30
N ASN A 8 -28.49 23.44 22.18
CA ASN A 8 -27.84 22.17 22.50
C ASN A 8 -27.60 21.34 21.23
N ARG A 9 -26.34 20.93 21.01
CA ARG A 9 -25.93 20.19 19.82
C ARG A 9 -26.03 18.69 20.08
N LYS A 10 -26.38 17.92 19.03
CA LYS A 10 -26.43 16.47 19.17
C LYS A 10 -25.01 15.90 19.32
N PRO A 11 -24.82 14.85 20.14
CA PRO A 11 -23.54 14.17 20.23
C PRO A 11 -23.07 13.62 18.88
N SER A 12 -21.76 13.69 18.63
CA SER A 12 -21.12 13.05 17.47
C SER A 12 -20.65 11.65 17.88
N VAL A 13 -21.32 10.61 17.38
CA VAL A 13 -21.07 9.23 17.82
C VAL A 13 -20.03 8.54 16.94
N GLN A 14 -19.04 7.93 17.58
CA GLN A 14 -18.11 7.00 16.95
C GLN A 14 -18.28 5.61 17.55
N VAL A 15 -18.13 4.61 16.69
CA VAL A 15 -18.31 3.20 17.04
C VAL A 15 -17.20 2.41 16.38
N SER A 16 -16.56 1.52 17.13
CA SER A 16 -15.63 0.53 16.59
C SER A 16 -15.66 -0.75 17.41
N ALA A 17 -15.14 -1.82 16.83
CA ALA A 17 -14.92 -3.10 17.47
C ALA A 17 -13.47 -3.51 17.23
N ASN A 18 -12.85 -4.17 18.20
CA ASN A 18 -11.49 -4.70 18.01
C ASN A 18 -11.43 -5.81 16.94
N LYS A 19 -12.56 -6.50 16.69
CA LYS A 19 -12.72 -7.52 15.64
C LYS A 19 -14.15 -7.46 15.10
N VAL A 20 -14.30 -7.57 13.78
CA VAL A 20 -15.60 -7.58 13.09
C VAL A 20 -15.97 -8.95 12.54
N ALA A 21 -15.06 -9.92 12.59
CA ALA A 21 -15.31 -11.33 12.27
C ALA A 21 -14.50 -12.25 13.19
N GLY A 22 -14.98 -13.47 13.45
CA GLY A 22 -14.29 -14.42 14.31
C GLY A 22 -15.06 -15.71 14.57
N ALA A 23 -14.31 -16.77 14.88
CA ALA A 23 -14.85 -18.05 15.32
C ALA A 23 -15.52 -17.94 16.70
N LEU A 24 -16.44 -18.88 16.98
CA LEU A 24 -17.14 -18.96 18.26
C LEU A 24 -16.33 -19.72 19.32
N PRO A 25 -16.49 -19.41 20.62
CA PRO A 25 -17.14 -18.20 21.12
C PRO A 25 -16.29 -16.96 20.79
N MET A 26 -16.94 -15.92 20.25
CA MET A 26 -16.26 -14.71 19.82
C MET A 26 -16.39 -13.64 20.90
N THR A 27 -15.27 -13.22 21.48
CA THR A 27 -15.24 -12.08 22.42
C THR A 27 -14.86 -10.81 21.68
N VAL A 28 -15.66 -9.75 21.84
CA VAL A 28 -15.51 -8.48 21.13
C VAL A 28 -15.47 -7.32 22.13
N GLN A 29 -14.42 -6.52 22.04
CA GLN A 29 -14.32 -5.25 22.76
C GLN A 29 -14.91 -4.16 21.87
N LEU A 30 -16.04 -3.60 22.28
CA LEU A 30 -16.66 -2.45 21.64
C LEU A 30 -16.03 -1.16 22.19
N SER A 31 -15.97 -0.13 21.33
CA SER A 31 -15.38 1.15 21.67
C SER A 31 -16.19 2.32 21.13
N SER A 32 -16.40 3.32 22.00
CA SER A 32 -16.99 4.62 21.67
C SER A 32 -15.93 5.69 21.36
N LYS A 33 -14.62 5.35 21.38
CA LYS A 33 -13.51 6.31 21.28
C LYS A 33 -13.68 7.26 20.09
N GLY A 34 -13.57 8.56 20.35
CA GLY A 34 -13.80 9.63 19.38
C GLY A 34 -15.25 10.14 19.35
N THR A 35 -16.15 9.54 20.14
CA THR A 35 -17.44 10.15 20.46
C THR A 35 -17.20 11.40 21.27
N ASN A 36 -17.87 12.49 20.92
CA ASN A 36 -17.81 13.72 21.68
C ASN A 36 -19.14 14.46 21.64
N ASP A 37 -19.26 15.36 22.60
CA ASP A 37 -20.27 16.40 22.59
C ASP A 37 -19.57 17.74 22.36
N ALA A 38 -20.17 18.57 21.50
CA ALA A 38 -19.54 19.82 21.11
C ALA A 38 -19.69 20.91 22.19
N ASP A 39 -20.65 20.74 23.10
CA ASP A 39 -20.91 21.58 24.27
C ASP A 39 -20.08 21.10 25.49
N GLY A 40 -19.44 19.93 25.39
CA GLY A 40 -18.55 19.38 26.41
C GLY A 40 -19.27 18.58 27.49
N ASP A 41 -20.53 18.23 27.25
CA ASP A 41 -21.38 17.58 28.22
C ASP A 41 -20.99 16.12 28.51
N ALA A 42 -21.31 15.66 29.73
CA ALA A 42 -21.20 14.26 30.11
C ALA A 42 -22.26 13.43 29.37
N LEU A 43 -21.81 12.37 28.69
CA LEU A 43 -22.64 11.58 27.80
C LEU A 43 -23.10 10.26 28.43
N LYS A 44 -24.36 9.88 28.14
CA LYS A 44 -24.91 8.56 28.51
C LYS A 44 -24.84 7.61 27.32
N TYR A 45 -24.30 6.40 27.54
CA TYR A 45 -24.11 5.37 26.52
C TYR A 45 -25.17 4.26 26.66
N ASP A 46 -25.72 3.83 25.53
CA ASP A 46 -26.63 2.69 25.42
C ASP A 46 -26.24 1.84 24.21
N TRP A 47 -25.69 0.66 24.47
CA TRP A 47 -25.34 -0.33 23.46
C TRP A 47 -26.45 -1.36 23.31
N LYS A 48 -26.88 -1.60 22.07
CA LYS A 48 -27.80 -2.68 21.70
C LYS A 48 -27.15 -3.58 20.66
N ILE A 49 -27.04 -4.87 20.98
CA ILE A 49 -26.51 -5.90 20.09
C ILE A 49 -27.70 -6.70 19.58
N THR A 50 -28.01 -6.57 18.30
CA THR A 50 -29.12 -7.29 17.67
C THR A 50 -28.63 -8.30 16.65
N LYS A 51 -29.40 -9.37 16.43
CA LYS A 51 -29.22 -10.33 15.33
C LYS A 51 -30.56 -10.48 14.62
N ALA A 52 -30.59 -10.19 13.32
CA ALA A 52 -31.84 -10.13 12.54
C ALA A 52 -32.91 -9.24 13.21
N GLY A 53 -32.50 -8.08 13.73
CA GLY A 53 -33.38 -7.13 14.44
C GLY A 53 -33.76 -7.51 15.88
N VAL A 54 -33.52 -8.76 16.29
CA VAL A 54 -33.84 -9.23 17.64
C VAL A 54 -32.70 -8.88 18.61
N LEU A 55 -33.02 -8.21 19.72
CA LEU A 55 -32.06 -7.88 20.78
C LEU A 55 -31.49 -9.16 21.40
N LYS A 56 -30.16 -9.24 21.50
CA LYS A 56 -29.43 -10.36 22.09
C LYS A 56 -28.69 -9.96 23.36
N GLN A 57 -28.09 -8.77 23.38
CA GLN A 57 -27.37 -8.22 24.54
C GLN A 57 -27.51 -6.70 24.55
N SER A 58 -27.36 -6.09 25.72
CA SER A 58 -27.26 -4.64 25.89
C SER A 58 -26.23 -4.28 26.95
N SER A 59 -25.74 -3.04 26.93
CA SER A 59 -24.81 -2.52 27.94
C SER A 59 -24.88 -0.99 28.01
N THR A 60 -24.72 -0.44 29.21
CA THR A 60 -24.59 1.00 29.46
C THR A 60 -23.15 1.45 29.69
N LYS A 61 -22.19 0.51 29.73
CA LYS A 61 -20.76 0.83 29.80
C LYS A 61 -20.34 1.54 28.51
N GLU A 62 -19.41 2.48 28.63
CA GLU A 62 -18.84 3.21 27.48
C GLU A 62 -18.19 2.26 26.47
N ASN A 63 -17.32 1.35 26.95
CA ASN A 63 -16.55 0.40 26.15
C ASN A 63 -16.80 -1.06 26.63
N PRO A 64 -17.92 -1.69 26.29
CA PRO A 64 -18.26 -3.01 26.81
C PRO A 64 -17.52 -4.15 26.10
N LEU A 65 -17.25 -5.21 26.87
CA LEU A 65 -16.81 -6.51 26.37
C LEU A 65 -18.04 -7.42 26.21
N ILE A 66 -18.29 -7.93 25.00
CA ILE A 66 -19.40 -8.85 24.72
C ILE A 66 -18.87 -10.21 24.26
N THR A 67 -19.65 -11.27 24.48
CA THR A 67 -19.32 -12.62 24.00
C THR A 67 -20.48 -13.17 23.17
N LEU A 68 -20.19 -13.56 21.93
CA LEU A 68 -21.14 -14.14 20.98
C LEU A 68 -20.87 -15.63 20.85
N THR A 69 -21.85 -16.46 21.20
CA THR A 69 -21.74 -17.93 21.21
C THR A 69 -22.49 -18.62 20.07
N ALA A 70 -23.35 -17.88 19.36
CA ALA A 70 -24.10 -18.39 18.22
C ALA A 70 -23.67 -17.68 16.92
N GLY A 71 -23.53 -18.45 15.85
CA GLY A 71 -23.09 -17.93 14.55
C GLY A 71 -24.12 -16.98 13.94
N GLY A 72 -23.69 -15.91 13.29
CA GLY A 72 -24.53 -14.97 12.57
C GLY A 72 -23.96 -13.56 12.47
N VAL A 73 -24.66 -12.71 11.72
CA VAL A 73 -24.37 -11.27 11.62
C VAL A 73 -25.11 -10.52 12.72
N TYR A 74 -24.35 -9.84 13.57
CA TYR A 74 -24.83 -9.01 14.66
C TYR A 74 -24.61 -7.54 14.32
N LYS A 75 -25.52 -6.68 14.76
CA LYS A 75 -25.39 -5.22 14.67
C LYS A 75 -25.25 -4.66 16.09
N ALA A 76 -24.07 -4.14 16.42
CA ALA A 76 -23.84 -3.42 17.66
C ALA A 76 -24.10 -1.93 17.41
N THR A 77 -25.21 -1.43 17.94
CA THR A 77 -25.61 -0.02 17.83
C THR A 77 -25.30 0.69 19.13
N LEU A 78 -24.50 1.75 19.06
CA LEU A 78 -24.31 2.68 20.15
C LEU A 78 -25.25 3.86 19.96
N THR A 79 -26.08 4.13 20.96
CA THR A 79 -26.85 5.36 21.11
C THR A 79 -26.25 6.18 22.25
N VAL A 80 -25.99 7.46 21.99
CA VAL A 80 -25.46 8.39 22.97
C VAL A 80 -26.46 9.50 23.20
N THR A 81 -26.65 9.89 24.46
CA THR A 81 -27.61 10.91 24.90
C THR A 81 -26.90 11.96 25.74
N ASP A 82 -27.12 13.24 25.43
CA ASP A 82 -26.69 14.36 26.27
C ASP A 82 -27.68 14.64 27.43
N PRO A 83 -27.32 15.48 28.41
CA PRO A 83 -28.21 15.83 29.53
C PRO A 83 -29.52 16.52 29.12
N SER A 84 -29.50 17.26 28.01
CA SER A 84 -30.67 17.94 27.41
C SER A 84 -31.62 16.96 26.68
N GLY A 85 -31.23 15.70 26.57
CA GLY A 85 -32.00 14.62 25.96
C GLY A 85 -31.80 14.45 24.45
N ALA A 86 -30.92 15.23 23.81
CA ALA A 86 -30.61 15.01 22.41
C ALA A 86 -29.75 13.75 22.23
N LYS A 87 -30.02 13.02 21.15
CA LYS A 87 -29.44 11.71 20.90
C LYS A 87 -28.91 11.57 19.49
N ASN A 88 -27.89 10.75 19.36
CA ASN A 88 -27.41 10.27 18.07
C ASN A 88 -26.98 8.80 18.18
N SER A 89 -26.84 8.10 17.06
CA SER A 89 -26.51 6.67 17.05
C SER A 89 -25.64 6.27 15.87
N LYS A 90 -24.79 5.28 16.08
CA LYS A 90 -23.97 4.67 15.03
C LYS A 90 -23.85 3.17 15.30
N ALA A 91 -23.64 2.38 14.25
CA ALA A 91 -23.55 0.93 14.38
C ALA A 91 -22.32 0.35 13.70
N VAL A 92 -21.87 -0.80 14.21
CA VAL A 92 -20.86 -1.66 13.60
C VAL A 92 -21.46 -3.06 13.43
N GLU A 93 -21.20 -3.69 12.28
CA GLU A 93 -21.59 -5.08 12.01
C GLU A 93 -20.48 -6.04 12.43
N ILE A 94 -20.87 -7.16 13.05
CA ILE A 94 -19.98 -8.18 13.59
C ILE A 94 -20.47 -9.54 13.13
N THR A 95 -19.63 -10.28 12.41
CA THR A 95 -19.90 -11.65 11.95
C THR A 95 -19.28 -12.65 12.92
N ALA A 96 -20.10 -13.28 13.75
CA ALA A 96 -19.61 -14.32 14.67
C ALA A 96 -19.83 -15.71 14.05
N GLY A 97 -18.88 -16.63 14.18
CA GLY A 97 -18.96 -18.00 13.64
C GLY A 97 -18.28 -18.22 12.30
N ASN A 98 -17.52 -17.25 11.80
CA ASN A 98 -16.58 -17.45 10.70
C ASN A 98 -15.34 -16.61 10.98
N ALA A 99 -14.16 -17.23 11.11
CA ALA A 99 -12.92 -16.49 11.29
C ALA A 99 -12.40 -15.96 9.94
N VAL A 100 -11.59 -14.91 9.98
CA VAL A 100 -10.82 -14.53 8.79
C VAL A 100 -9.68 -15.55 8.64
N PRO A 101 -9.50 -16.17 7.45
CA PRO A 101 -8.40 -17.09 7.22
C PRO A 101 -7.04 -16.44 7.46
N GLU A 102 -6.13 -17.16 8.11
CA GLU A 102 -4.75 -16.75 8.25
C GLU A 102 -3.96 -17.18 7.01
N VAL A 103 -3.60 -16.21 6.17
CA VAL A 103 -2.74 -16.41 5.00
C VAL A 103 -1.36 -15.88 5.30
N LYS A 104 -0.34 -16.73 5.12
CA LYS A 104 1.07 -16.33 5.18
C LYS A 104 1.76 -16.62 3.86
N PHE A 105 2.46 -15.63 3.34
CA PHE A 105 3.41 -15.70 2.24
C PHE A 105 4.81 -15.53 2.83
N ALA A 106 5.72 -16.45 2.53
CA ALA A 106 7.10 -16.38 2.98
C ALA A 106 8.06 -16.53 1.80
N PHE A 107 9.09 -15.67 1.76
CA PHE A 107 10.26 -15.92 0.95
C PHE A 107 11.14 -16.96 1.65
N THR A 108 11.36 -18.09 0.99
CA THR A 108 12.16 -19.21 1.53
C THR A 108 13.62 -19.16 1.06
N LYS A 109 13.90 -18.40 -0.02
CA LYS A 109 15.25 -18.10 -0.51
C LYS A 109 15.27 -16.79 -1.29
N GLY A 110 16.37 -16.06 -1.14
CA GLY A 110 16.61 -14.77 -1.79
C GLY A 110 16.30 -13.59 -0.87
N ASN A 111 16.61 -12.38 -1.35
CA ASN A 111 16.41 -11.16 -0.61
C ASN A 111 14.91 -10.83 -0.43
N SER A 112 14.53 -10.45 0.79
CA SER A 112 13.14 -10.12 1.17
C SER A 112 12.83 -8.63 1.29
N SER A 113 13.78 -7.76 0.95
CA SER A 113 13.63 -6.31 0.92
C SER A 113 13.68 -5.75 -0.51
N PHE A 114 14.53 -6.31 -1.36
CA PHE A 114 14.79 -5.84 -2.73
C PHE A 114 14.67 -6.96 -3.74
N TYR A 115 14.27 -6.61 -4.96
CA TYR A 115 14.46 -7.51 -6.09
C TYR A 115 15.76 -7.17 -6.81
N PHE A 116 16.35 -8.16 -7.46
CA PHE A 116 17.51 -7.97 -8.32
C PHE A 116 17.19 -8.54 -9.70
N PRO A 117 17.24 -7.74 -10.78
CA PRO A 117 16.89 -8.20 -12.12
C PRO A 117 17.60 -9.52 -12.50
N GLY A 118 16.82 -10.53 -12.89
CA GLY A 118 17.34 -11.85 -13.27
C GLY A 118 17.61 -12.81 -12.09
N ASN A 119 17.54 -12.35 -10.84
CA ASN A 119 17.65 -13.23 -9.68
C ASN A 119 16.32 -13.96 -9.43
N THR A 120 16.42 -15.13 -8.82
CA THR A 120 15.27 -15.97 -8.47
C THR A 120 14.97 -15.90 -6.97
N ILE A 121 13.70 -15.68 -6.65
CA ILE A 121 13.15 -15.74 -5.28
C ILE A 121 12.37 -17.05 -5.15
N ALA A 122 12.62 -17.82 -4.09
CA ALA A 122 11.79 -18.97 -3.74
C ALA A 122 10.76 -18.57 -2.68
N TYR A 123 9.56 -19.14 -2.76
CA TYR A 123 8.47 -18.81 -1.85
C TYR A 123 7.62 -20.01 -1.47
N ALA A 124 6.95 -19.88 -0.33
CA ALA A 124 5.92 -20.79 0.15
C ALA A 124 4.77 -20.01 0.78
N VAL A 125 3.55 -20.49 0.55
CA VAL A 125 2.31 -19.96 1.09
C VAL A 125 1.72 -20.99 2.06
N SER A 126 1.34 -20.55 3.25
CA SER A 126 0.53 -21.33 4.17
C SER A 126 -0.81 -20.65 4.38
N VAL A 127 -1.88 -21.44 4.40
CA VAL A 127 -3.22 -20.98 4.74
C VAL A 127 -3.74 -21.86 5.85
N ALA A 128 -4.26 -21.22 6.90
CA ALA A 128 -4.95 -21.88 7.99
C ALA A 128 -6.24 -21.11 8.29
N ASP A 129 -7.33 -21.85 8.40
CA ASP A 129 -8.64 -21.36 8.74
C ASP A 129 -9.27 -22.29 9.78
N LYS A 130 -9.99 -21.73 10.74
CA LYS A 130 -10.55 -22.52 11.85
C LYS A 130 -11.66 -23.44 11.39
N GLU A 131 -12.45 -22.99 10.41
CA GLU A 131 -13.64 -23.69 9.93
C GLU A 131 -13.30 -24.65 8.77
N ASP A 132 -12.48 -24.19 7.82
CA ASP A 132 -12.12 -24.94 6.62
C ASP A 132 -10.94 -25.90 6.83
N GLY A 133 -10.05 -25.62 7.77
CA GLY A 133 -8.80 -26.35 7.98
C GLY A 133 -7.60 -25.63 7.36
N SER A 134 -6.62 -26.35 6.81
CA SER A 134 -5.38 -25.72 6.32
C SER A 134 -4.84 -26.39 5.06
N LEU A 135 -3.87 -25.75 4.42
CA LEU A 135 -3.06 -26.40 3.37
C LEU A 135 -2.31 -27.61 3.95
N ALA A 136 -1.80 -27.49 5.19
CA ALA A 136 -1.02 -28.53 5.84
C ALA A 136 -1.82 -29.81 6.11
N ASN A 137 -3.08 -29.68 6.54
CA ASN A 137 -3.98 -30.82 6.74
C ASN A 137 -4.79 -31.21 5.49
N LYS A 138 -4.50 -30.58 4.34
CA LYS A 138 -5.11 -30.84 3.03
C LYS A 138 -6.63 -30.62 2.96
N ARG A 139 -7.24 -29.98 3.96
CA ARG A 139 -8.66 -29.60 3.91
C ARG A 139 -8.89 -28.34 3.09
N ILE A 140 -7.89 -27.47 3.02
CA ILE A 140 -7.80 -26.41 2.00
C ILE A 140 -6.92 -26.96 0.87
N LEU A 141 -7.44 -26.96 -0.35
CA LEU A 141 -6.70 -27.42 -1.52
C LEU A 141 -5.83 -26.28 -2.07
N PRO A 142 -4.60 -26.56 -2.57
CA PRO A 142 -3.74 -25.53 -3.18
C PRO A 142 -4.43 -24.72 -4.28
N ALA A 143 -5.31 -25.35 -5.07
CA ALA A 143 -6.05 -24.69 -6.15
C ALA A 143 -7.09 -23.66 -5.66
N ALA A 144 -7.47 -23.70 -4.37
CA ALA A 144 -8.37 -22.72 -3.77
C ALA A 144 -7.63 -21.44 -3.30
N VAL A 145 -6.30 -21.45 -3.32
CA VAL A 145 -5.47 -20.30 -2.91
C VAL A 145 -5.06 -19.51 -4.15
N SER A 146 -5.34 -18.20 -4.10
CA SER A 146 -4.90 -17.25 -5.12
C SER A 146 -3.49 -16.79 -4.80
N VAL A 147 -2.55 -17.00 -5.72
CA VAL A 147 -1.16 -16.54 -5.62
C VAL A 147 -0.82 -15.74 -6.87
N SER A 148 -0.34 -14.51 -6.70
CA SER A 148 0.05 -13.64 -7.81
C SER A 148 1.35 -12.90 -7.51
N ILE A 149 2.11 -12.64 -8.58
CA ILE A 149 3.34 -11.86 -8.53
C ILE A 149 3.28 -10.85 -9.68
N ASN A 150 3.35 -9.57 -9.36
CA ASN A 150 3.17 -8.48 -10.31
C ASN A 150 4.26 -7.43 -10.14
N TYR A 151 4.75 -6.85 -11.25
CA TYR A 151 5.65 -5.70 -11.23
C TYR A 151 4.83 -4.41 -11.41
N LEU A 152 4.93 -3.50 -10.43
CA LEU A 152 4.37 -2.16 -10.51
C LEU A 152 5.49 -1.18 -10.86
N SER A 153 5.30 -0.34 -11.88
CA SER A 153 6.28 0.67 -12.29
C SER A 153 6.39 1.82 -11.27
N GLU A 154 7.24 2.81 -11.54
CA GLU A 154 7.40 4.01 -10.69
C GLU A 154 6.13 4.88 -10.66
N GLY A 155 5.88 5.60 -9.56
CA GLY A 155 4.72 6.49 -9.36
C GLY A 155 3.53 5.87 -8.61
N TYR A 156 3.70 4.66 -8.07
CA TYR A 156 2.66 3.95 -7.32
C TYR A 156 2.85 4.19 -5.83
N ASP A 157 1.82 4.70 -5.17
CA ASP A 157 1.83 4.88 -3.74
C ASP A 157 1.66 3.52 -3.04
N MET A 158 2.75 3.02 -2.44
CA MET A 158 2.74 1.78 -1.66
C MET A 158 1.80 1.84 -0.44
N THR A 159 1.42 3.03 0.03
CA THR A 159 0.41 3.16 1.08
C THR A 159 -0.96 2.71 0.59
N VAL A 160 -1.29 2.87 -0.69
CA VAL A 160 -2.54 2.34 -1.28
C VAL A 160 -2.51 0.81 -1.31
N VAL A 161 -1.33 0.21 -1.53
CA VAL A 161 -1.11 -1.24 -1.46
C VAL A 161 -1.20 -1.76 -0.03
N ALA A 162 -0.66 -1.03 0.94
CA ALA A 162 -0.71 -1.39 2.36
C ALA A 162 -2.08 -1.12 3.03
N GLN A 163 -2.84 -0.12 2.57
CA GLN A 163 -4.10 0.32 3.19
C GLN A 163 -5.34 -0.39 2.65
N LYS A 164 -5.31 -0.95 1.44
CA LYS A 164 -6.43 -1.68 0.85
C LYS A 164 -6.14 -3.17 0.78
N GLN A 165 -6.28 -3.85 1.92
CA GLN A 165 -6.22 -5.31 2.07
C GLN A 165 -7.40 -6.07 1.41
N ASN A 166 -8.07 -5.44 0.44
CA ASN A 166 -9.23 -6.00 -0.23
C ASN A 166 -8.98 -5.91 -1.73
N SER A 167 -8.75 -7.06 -2.36
CA SER A 167 -8.70 -7.29 -3.81
C SER A 167 -7.48 -6.74 -4.56
N PHE A 168 -6.30 -7.31 -4.30
CA PHE A 168 -5.16 -7.24 -5.21
C PHE A 168 -5.25 -8.34 -6.30
N ASP A 169 -6.13 -8.19 -7.28
CA ASP A 169 -6.13 -9.00 -8.51
C ASP A 169 -5.47 -8.25 -9.68
N ALA A 170 -5.48 -8.80 -10.90
CA ALA A 170 -4.95 -8.13 -12.09
C ALA A 170 -5.60 -6.76 -12.38
N SER A 171 -6.69 -6.39 -11.70
CA SER A 171 -7.27 -5.04 -11.76
C SER A 171 -6.60 -4.05 -10.79
N ALA A 172 -5.93 -4.56 -9.76
CA ALA A 172 -5.22 -3.80 -8.73
C ALA A 172 -3.98 -3.08 -9.23
N GLN A 173 -3.33 -3.62 -10.27
CA GLN A 173 -2.21 -2.97 -10.95
C GLN A 173 -2.60 -1.61 -11.55
N TYR A 174 -3.90 -1.31 -11.69
CA TYR A 174 -4.40 -0.06 -12.22
C TYR A 174 -5.21 0.76 -11.21
N GLU A 175 -5.32 0.34 -9.95
CA GLU A 175 -6.12 1.07 -8.94
C GLU A 175 -5.55 2.45 -8.61
N VAL A 176 -4.23 2.63 -8.72
CA VAL A 176 -3.60 3.95 -8.63
C VAL A 176 -4.03 4.82 -9.81
N ALA A 177 -3.97 4.31 -11.05
CA ALA A 177 -4.43 5.03 -12.24
C ALA A 177 -5.92 5.37 -12.15
N LYS A 178 -6.77 4.45 -11.70
CA LYS A 178 -8.19 4.70 -11.41
C LYS A 178 -8.36 5.76 -10.31
N GLY A 179 -7.53 5.73 -9.28
CA GLY A 179 -7.51 6.73 -8.20
C GLY A 179 -7.11 8.12 -8.69
N LEU A 180 -6.10 8.22 -9.55
CA LEU A 180 -5.69 9.46 -10.21
C LEU A 180 -6.82 9.98 -11.10
N ILE A 181 -7.37 9.13 -11.98
CA ILE A 181 -8.55 9.48 -12.80
C ILE A 181 -9.71 9.98 -11.94
N LYS A 182 -9.95 9.35 -10.78
CA LYS A 182 -11.01 9.74 -9.84
C LYS A 182 -10.75 11.08 -9.14
N LYS A 183 -9.49 11.38 -8.82
CA LYS A 183 -9.09 12.65 -8.20
C LYS A 183 -8.95 13.78 -9.22
N SER A 184 -8.77 13.45 -10.49
CA SER A 184 -8.68 14.40 -11.60
C SER A 184 -10.06 14.68 -12.22
N ASP A 185 -10.09 15.64 -13.14
CA ASP A 185 -11.25 16.06 -13.92
C ASP A 185 -11.58 15.13 -15.10
N CYS A 186 -10.80 14.06 -15.32
CA CYS A 186 -10.97 13.15 -16.46
C CYS A 186 -12.39 12.58 -16.56
N ASN A 187 -13.02 12.28 -15.42
CA ASN A 187 -14.38 11.72 -15.36
C ASN A 187 -15.49 12.71 -15.73
N ALA A 188 -15.20 14.01 -15.84
CA ALA A 188 -16.17 14.98 -16.33
C ALA A 188 -16.49 14.75 -17.81
N CYS A 189 -15.52 14.25 -18.59
CA CYS A 189 -15.63 14.12 -20.04
C CYS A 189 -15.46 12.67 -20.54
N HIS A 190 -14.92 11.76 -19.74
CA HIS A 190 -14.69 10.37 -20.13
C HIS A 190 -15.40 9.41 -19.18
N MET A 191 -15.92 8.31 -19.73
CA MET A 191 -16.35 7.15 -18.95
C MET A 191 -15.51 5.93 -19.34
N VAL A 192 -15.52 4.89 -18.50
CA VAL A 192 -14.77 3.66 -18.80
C VAL A 192 -15.29 3.03 -20.10
N ASP A 193 -16.58 2.68 -20.16
CA ASP A 193 -17.17 2.02 -21.33
C ASP A 193 -18.14 2.92 -22.12
N GLY A 194 -18.72 3.94 -21.49
CA GLY A 194 -19.70 4.84 -22.09
C GLY A 194 -19.12 6.07 -22.80
N LYS A 195 -19.85 6.60 -23.79
CA LYS A 195 -19.53 7.89 -24.40
C LYS A 195 -20.03 9.04 -23.51
N SER A 196 -19.21 10.08 -23.36
CA SER A 196 -19.61 11.36 -22.75
C SER A 196 -19.23 12.48 -23.73
N LEU A 197 -18.59 13.55 -23.28
CA LEU A 197 -18.03 14.60 -24.16
C LEU A 197 -16.82 14.10 -24.95
N GLY A 198 -15.99 13.27 -24.33
CA GLY A 198 -14.88 12.55 -24.96
C GLY A 198 -15.22 11.08 -25.25
N PRO A 199 -14.32 10.37 -25.96
CA PRO A 199 -14.45 8.93 -26.17
C PRO A 199 -14.38 8.15 -24.85
N SER A 200 -14.99 6.97 -24.78
CA SER A 200 -14.79 6.09 -23.63
C SER A 200 -13.33 5.62 -23.56
N PHE A 201 -12.83 5.36 -22.35
CA PHE A 201 -11.47 4.83 -22.18
C PHE A 201 -11.32 3.49 -22.92
N THR A 202 -12.34 2.63 -22.89
CA THR A 202 -12.37 1.38 -23.65
C THR A 202 -12.32 1.61 -25.16
N ALA A 203 -13.00 2.64 -25.69
CA ALA A 203 -12.90 2.99 -27.11
C ALA A 203 -11.49 3.46 -27.49
N VAL A 204 -10.86 4.28 -26.65
CA VAL A 204 -9.45 4.68 -26.82
C VAL A 204 -8.56 3.44 -26.84
N ALA A 205 -8.71 2.56 -25.87
CA ALA A 205 -7.95 1.31 -25.77
C ALA A 205 -8.07 0.48 -27.07
N LEU A 206 -9.29 0.28 -27.55
CA LEU A 206 -9.57 -0.50 -28.76
C LEU A 206 -8.98 0.15 -30.02
N LYS A 207 -9.05 1.49 -30.16
CA LYS A 207 -8.48 2.20 -31.32
C LYS A 207 -6.97 2.08 -31.39
N TYR A 208 -6.29 2.08 -30.25
CA TYR A 208 -4.83 2.07 -30.17
C TYR A 208 -4.23 0.69 -29.89
N LYS A 209 -5.06 -0.36 -29.88
CA LYS A 209 -4.62 -1.74 -29.60
C LYS A 209 -3.53 -2.19 -30.57
N GLY A 210 -2.42 -2.70 -30.02
CA GLY A 210 -1.28 -3.20 -30.81
C GLY A 210 -0.31 -2.14 -31.32
N SER A 211 -0.51 -0.86 -30.99
CA SER A 211 0.42 0.21 -31.36
C SER A 211 1.54 0.39 -30.33
N ASN A 212 2.79 0.20 -30.76
CA ASN A 212 3.98 0.37 -29.92
C ASN A 212 4.27 1.84 -29.56
N THR A 213 3.61 2.80 -30.22
CA THR A 213 3.79 4.24 -29.98
C THR A 213 2.62 4.88 -29.24
N ALA A 214 1.52 4.13 -29.01
CA ALA A 214 0.30 4.65 -28.40
C ALA A 214 0.53 5.23 -27.01
N GLN A 215 1.33 4.57 -26.18
CA GLN A 215 1.59 5.05 -24.82
C GLN A 215 2.21 6.46 -24.83
N THR A 216 3.31 6.65 -25.55
CA THR A 216 3.99 7.95 -25.64
C THR A 216 3.11 9.02 -26.30
N ALA A 217 2.38 8.66 -27.36
CA ALA A 217 1.51 9.60 -28.06
C ALA A 217 0.34 10.08 -27.18
N LEU A 218 -0.30 9.17 -26.44
CA LEU A 218 -1.42 9.51 -25.56
C LEU A 218 -0.95 10.30 -24.33
N VAL A 219 0.21 9.98 -23.74
CA VAL A 219 0.79 10.78 -22.65
C VAL A 219 0.99 12.23 -23.11
N LYS A 220 1.57 12.43 -24.30
CA LYS A 220 1.76 13.76 -24.87
C LYS A 220 0.43 14.47 -25.17
N LYS A 221 -0.57 13.74 -25.64
CA LYS A 221 -1.91 14.28 -25.93
C LYS A 221 -2.60 14.76 -24.65
N ILE A 222 -2.49 14.02 -23.55
CA ILE A 222 -3.08 14.41 -22.26
C ILE A 222 -2.34 15.61 -21.67
N ALA A 223 -1.00 15.59 -21.68
CA ALA A 223 -0.19 16.69 -21.15
C ALA A 223 -0.47 18.04 -21.85
N ASN A 224 -0.65 18.01 -23.18
CA ASN A 224 -0.77 19.22 -24.00
C ASN A 224 -2.22 19.56 -24.40
N GLY A 225 -3.17 18.65 -24.18
CA GLY A 225 -4.53 18.77 -24.67
C GLY A 225 -4.66 18.66 -26.19
N GLY A 226 -5.86 18.97 -26.70
CA GLY A 226 -6.15 19.15 -28.12
C GLY A 226 -7.40 18.42 -28.60
N SER A 227 -7.73 18.61 -29.88
CA SER A 227 -8.95 18.11 -30.53
C SER A 227 -8.63 17.27 -31.79
N GLY A 228 -9.65 16.86 -32.56
CA GLY A 228 -9.54 16.39 -33.95
C GLY A 228 -9.51 14.87 -34.16
N VAL A 229 -9.03 14.09 -33.20
CA VAL A 229 -8.91 12.61 -33.37
C VAL A 229 -10.25 11.88 -33.14
N TRP A 230 -11.13 12.49 -32.35
CA TRP A 230 -12.38 11.88 -31.87
C TRP A 230 -13.59 12.81 -32.08
N GLY A 231 -13.42 13.85 -32.91
CA GLY A 231 -14.40 14.92 -33.16
C GLY A 231 -13.88 16.30 -32.73
N ASP A 232 -14.81 17.26 -32.71
CA ASP A 232 -14.51 18.68 -32.49
C ASP A 232 -14.33 19.06 -31.01
N ALA A 233 -14.73 18.17 -30.09
CA ALA A 233 -14.54 18.37 -28.66
C ALA A 233 -13.04 18.46 -28.32
N MET A 234 -12.66 19.57 -27.67
CA MET A 234 -11.29 19.82 -27.25
C MET A 234 -11.03 19.29 -25.84
N MET A 235 -9.98 18.49 -25.69
CA MET A 235 -9.48 18.08 -24.38
C MET A 235 -8.57 19.19 -23.82
N PRO A 236 -8.82 19.73 -22.61
CA PRO A 236 -7.90 20.65 -21.93
C PRO A 236 -6.53 20.01 -21.68
N ALA A 237 -5.50 20.85 -21.50
CA ALA A 237 -4.16 20.38 -21.19
C ALA A 237 -4.03 20.02 -19.70
N HIS A 238 -3.44 18.86 -19.41
CA HIS A 238 -3.12 18.40 -18.06
C HIS A 238 -1.63 18.60 -17.74
N SER A 239 -1.11 19.79 -18.02
CA SER A 239 0.33 20.11 -17.91
C SER A 239 0.87 20.11 -16.48
N SER A 240 -0.01 20.21 -15.48
CA SER A 240 0.36 20.13 -14.05
C SER A 240 0.54 18.70 -13.54
N MET A 241 0.09 17.69 -14.29
CA MET A 241 0.28 16.29 -13.89
C MET A 241 1.69 15.79 -14.24
N PRO A 242 2.42 15.18 -13.29
CA PRO A 242 3.71 14.58 -13.56
C PRO A 242 3.65 13.51 -14.67
N ALA A 243 4.70 13.42 -15.47
CA ALA A 243 4.77 12.45 -16.57
C ALA A 243 4.60 10.99 -16.11
N SER A 244 5.04 10.65 -14.90
CA SER A 244 4.87 9.33 -14.29
C SER A 244 3.39 8.98 -14.02
N GLU A 245 2.60 9.95 -13.57
CA GLU A 245 1.15 9.79 -13.34
C GLU A 245 0.41 9.62 -14.67
N LEU A 246 0.71 10.46 -15.66
CA LEU A 246 0.13 10.35 -17.00
C LEU A 246 0.44 9.02 -17.66
N ASN A 247 1.69 8.53 -17.52
CA ASN A 247 2.07 7.21 -18.00
C ASN A 247 1.23 6.10 -17.35
N SER A 248 0.98 6.19 -16.05
CA SER A 248 0.18 5.22 -15.32
C SER A 248 -1.29 5.22 -15.78
N ILE A 249 -1.87 6.40 -15.98
CA ILE A 249 -3.23 6.58 -16.51
C ILE A 249 -3.37 5.97 -17.92
N VAL A 250 -2.46 6.32 -18.83
CA VAL A 250 -2.51 5.83 -20.21
C VAL A 250 -2.33 4.31 -20.27
N LYS A 251 -1.42 3.76 -19.46
CA LYS A 251 -1.22 2.32 -19.37
C LYS A 251 -2.49 1.60 -18.92
N TYR A 252 -3.21 2.14 -17.94
CA TYR A 252 -4.52 1.61 -17.56
C TYR A 252 -5.53 1.69 -18.71
N ILE A 253 -5.65 2.85 -19.36
CA ILE A 253 -6.61 3.02 -20.46
C ILE A 253 -6.34 1.99 -21.55
N LEU A 254 -5.11 1.84 -22.02
CA LEU A 254 -4.76 0.89 -23.08
C LEU A 254 -5.06 -0.57 -22.70
N SER A 255 -4.95 -0.91 -21.41
CA SER A 255 -5.24 -2.25 -20.91
C SER A 255 -6.72 -2.65 -21.00
N LEU A 256 -7.64 -1.68 -21.12
CA LEU A 256 -9.08 -1.97 -21.24
C LEU A 256 -9.44 -2.72 -22.54
N SER A 257 -8.54 -2.74 -23.51
CA SER A 257 -8.69 -3.51 -24.76
C SER A 257 -8.18 -4.95 -24.65
N ASP A 258 -7.46 -5.27 -23.57
CA ASP A 258 -7.01 -6.62 -23.31
C ASP A 258 -8.21 -7.44 -22.82
N LYS A 259 -8.35 -8.68 -23.32
CA LYS A 259 -9.26 -9.63 -22.68
C LYS A 259 -8.83 -9.70 -21.21
N LYS A 260 -9.76 -9.60 -20.25
CA LYS A 260 -9.49 -9.87 -18.83
C LYS A 260 -8.77 -11.22 -18.75
N GLN A 261 -7.44 -11.20 -18.75
CA GLN A 261 -6.68 -12.42 -18.62
C GLN A 261 -6.95 -12.86 -17.20
N VAL A 262 -7.64 -13.99 -17.05
CA VAL A 262 -7.68 -14.70 -15.77
C VAL A 262 -6.23 -15.12 -15.54
N GLN A 263 -5.47 -14.25 -14.88
CA GLN A 263 -4.08 -14.50 -14.59
C GLN A 263 -4.07 -15.76 -13.74
N LYS A 264 -3.59 -16.86 -14.33
CA LYS A 264 -3.65 -18.17 -13.68
C LYS A 264 -2.88 -18.06 -12.36
N SER A 265 -3.54 -18.45 -11.27
CA SER A 265 -2.93 -18.48 -9.94
C SER A 265 -1.63 -19.27 -10.01
N LEU A 266 -0.57 -18.72 -9.43
CA LEU A 266 0.69 -19.43 -9.27
C LEU A 266 0.55 -20.55 -8.24
N PRO A 267 1.44 -21.57 -8.24
CA PRO A 267 1.44 -22.59 -7.20
C PRO A 267 1.66 -21.98 -5.80
N VAL A 268 1.15 -22.65 -4.75
CA VAL A 268 1.36 -22.23 -3.34
C VAL A 268 2.81 -22.35 -2.87
N THR A 269 3.66 -23.06 -3.60
CA THR A 269 5.11 -23.13 -3.40
C THR A 269 5.80 -23.06 -4.75
N GLY A 270 6.83 -22.24 -4.88
CA GLY A 270 7.53 -22.14 -6.16
C GLY A 270 8.71 -21.20 -6.12
N SER A 271 9.20 -20.88 -7.31
CA SER A 271 10.26 -19.92 -7.54
C SER A 271 9.85 -18.93 -8.62
N TYR A 272 10.29 -17.68 -8.49
CA TYR A 272 9.99 -16.62 -9.44
C TYR A 272 11.25 -15.80 -9.74
N THR A 273 11.56 -15.64 -11.03
CA THR A 273 12.67 -14.79 -11.47
C THR A 273 12.19 -13.36 -11.67
N THR A 274 12.77 -12.42 -10.94
CA THR A 274 12.36 -11.01 -10.95
C THR A 274 12.90 -10.30 -12.19
N ASN A 275 12.25 -10.51 -13.34
CA ASN A 275 12.58 -9.85 -14.60
C ASN A 275 11.73 -8.60 -14.78
N VAL A 276 12.37 -7.44 -14.92
CA VAL A 276 11.70 -6.22 -15.33
C VAL A 276 11.37 -6.32 -16.82
N GLN A 277 10.15 -5.95 -17.20
CA GLN A 277 9.71 -6.03 -18.60
C GLN A 277 10.63 -5.19 -19.51
N PRO A 278 10.99 -5.68 -20.71
CA PRO A 278 11.80 -4.91 -21.65
C PRO A 278 11.21 -3.52 -21.92
N GLY A 279 12.01 -2.46 -21.75
CA GLY A 279 11.59 -1.07 -21.96
C GLY A 279 10.84 -0.42 -20.80
N ALA A 280 10.51 -1.13 -19.72
CA ALA A 280 10.00 -0.51 -18.50
C ALA A 280 11.15 0.11 -17.69
N PRO A 281 10.98 1.33 -17.13
CA PRO A 281 11.98 1.88 -16.22
C PRO A 281 12.14 0.94 -15.02
N ASN A 282 13.38 0.53 -14.75
CA ASN A 282 13.74 -0.30 -13.59
C ASN A 282 13.75 0.57 -12.32
N LYS A 283 12.57 1.07 -11.95
CA LYS A 283 12.32 1.96 -10.80
C LYS A 283 11.05 1.55 -10.02
N GLY A 284 10.53 0.36 -10.32
CA GLY A 284 9.28 -0.16 -9.77
C GLY A 284 9.48 -1.06 -8.54
N SER A 285 8.47 -1.86 -8.23
CA SER A 285 8.51 -2.87 -7.15
C SER A 285 7.78 -4.13 -7.59
N PHE A 286 8.19 -5.28 -7.06
CA PHE A 286 7.43 -6.51 -7.19
C PHE A 286 6.49 -6.69 -6.01
N ILE A 287 5.23 -6.99 -6.30
CA ILE A 287 4.18 -7.28 -5.33
C ILE A 287 3.89 -8.77 -5.38
N PHE A 288 4.10 -9.45 -4.27
CA PHE A 288 3.79 -10.85 -4.06
C PHE A 288 2.55 -10.95 -3.20
N ARG A 289 1.54 -11.66 -3.65
CA ARG A 289 0.29 -11.81 -2.91
C ARG A 289 -0.13 -13.26 -2.81
N ALA A 290 -0.66 -13.61 -1.64
CA ALA A 290 -1.50 -14.78 -1.46
C ALA A 290 -2.83 -14.38 -0.84
N ALA A 291 -3.91 -15.01 -1.26
CA ALA A 291 -5.23 -14.82 -0.69
C ALA A 291 -6.04 -16.12 -0.70
N TYR A 292 -6.89 -16.28 0.31
CA TYR A 292 -7.85 -17.37 0.41
C TYR A 292 -9.18 -16.81 0.90
N GLN A 293 -10.26 -17.21 0.22
CA GLN A 293 -11.61 -16.95 0.68
C GLN A 293 -12.18 -18.25 1.22
N ASP A 294 -12.65 -18.22 2.47
CA ASP A 294 -13.26 -19.40 3.07
C ASP A 294 -14.60 -19.76 2.42
N LYS A 295 -15.14 -20.91 2.80
CA LYS A 295 -16.42 -21.40 2.27
C LYS A 295 -17.63 -20.64 2.83
N GLY A 296 -17.50 -20.02 4.00
CA GLY A 296 -18.60 -19.43 4.77
C GLY A 296 -19.69 -20.46 5.11
N SER A 297 -20.88 -19.99 5.46
CA SER A 297 -22.07 -20.84 5.59
C SER A 297 -23.35 -20.06 5.28
N ALA A 298 -24.51 -20.72 5.36
CA ALA A 298 -25.81 -20.06 5.21
C ALA A 298 -26.06 -18.96 6.26
N LEU A 299 -25.40 -19.03 7.43
CA LEU A 299 -25.60 -18.10 8.54
C LEU A 299 -24.56 -16.98 8.60
N VAL A 300 -23.40 -17.17 7.96
CA VAL A 300 -22.26 -16.27 8.04
C VAL A 300 -21.58 -16.12 6.67
N PRO A 301 -21.38 -14.88 6.18
CA PRO A 301 -20.75 -14.65 4.90
C PRO A 301 -19.29 -15.12 4.90
N ARG A 302 -18.81 -15.42 3.69
CA ARG A 302 -17.41 -15.77 3.45
C ARG A 302 -16.47 -14.67 3.91
N GLN A 303 -15.36 -15.03 4.54
CA GLN A 303 -14.26 -14.10 4.83
C GLN A 303 -13.09 -14.35 3.89
N THR A 304 -12.28 -13.31 3.69
CA THR A 304 -11.07 -13.38 2.87
C THR A 304 -9.88 -13.02 3.74
N GLY A 305 -8.91 -13.93 3.81
CA GLY A 305 -7.59 -13.66 4.32
C GLY A 305 -6.62 -13.37 3.18
N GLU A 306 -5.70 -12.42 3.37
CA GLU A 306 -4.63 -12.16 2.41
C GLU A 306 -3.34 -11.66 3.07
N GLN A 307 -2.22 -11.90 2.39
CA GLN A 307 -0.95 -11.25 2.69
C GLN A 307 -0.31 -10.73 1.40
N VAL A 308 0.24 -9.53 1.50
CA VAL A 308 1.02 -8.88 0.44
C VAL A 308 2.43 -8.62 0.95
N LEU A 309 3.44 -9.03 0.19
CA LEU A 309 4.85 -8.69 0.38
C LEU A 309 5.34 -7.86 -0.80
N VAL A 310 6.28 -6.96 -0.52
CA VAL A 310 6.85 -6.07 -1.54
C VAL A 310 8.36 -6.21 -1.56
N LEU A 311 8.89 -6.46 -2.76
CA LEU A 311 10.32 -6.30 -3.04
C LEU A 311 10.52 -4.96 -3.74
N ARG A 312 11.30 -4.09 -3.11
CA ARG A 312 11.59 -2.73 -3.58
C ARG A 312 12.63 -2.75 -4.68
N ASN A 313 12.73 -1.66 -5.41
CA ASN A 313 13.87 -1.41 -6.28
C ASN A 313 15.17 -1.37 -5.45
N PRO A 314 16.27 -2.00 -5.92
CA PRO A 314 17.54 -1.98 -5.19
C PRO A 314 18.20 -0.59 -5.16
N THR A 315 17.80 0.32 -6.05
CA THR A 315 18.13 1.75 -6.02
C THR A 315 17.07 2.51 -5.24
N VAL A 316 17.46 3.03 -4.08
CA VAL A 316 16.61 3.80 -3.17
C VAL A 316 16.95 5.28 -3.26
N LEU A 317 15.97 6.10 -3.62
CA LEU A 317 16.12 7.55 -3.58
C LEU A 317 16.27 8.03 -2.13
N VAL A 318 17.08 9.06 -1.90
CA VAL A 318 17.33 9.58 -0.54
C VAL A 318 16.08 10.09 0.18
N ASN A 319 15.07 10.55 -0.55
CA ASN A 319 13.76 10.95 0.03
C ASN A 319 12.89 9.76 0.48
N ASN A 320 13.22 8.54 0.05
CA ASN A 320 12.55 7.31 0.45
C ASN A 320 13.27 6.58 1.59
N THR A 321 14.21 7.26 2.26
CA THR A 321 14.84 6.74 3.48
C THR A 321 13.87 6.85 4.66
N ASP A 322 13.84 5.82 5.52
CA ASP A 322 12.83 5.70 6.58
C ASP A 322 13.06 6.71 7.71
N ARG A 323 14.32 7.04 8.00
CA ARG A 323 14.71 8.07 8.96
C ARG A 323 15.95 8.82 8.50
N ASN A 324 16.12 10.03 9.00
CA ASN A 324 17.31 10.84 8.80
C ASN A 324 17.54 11.75 10.01
N SER A 325 18.76 12.26 10.15
CA SER A 325 19.10 13.29 11.13
C SER A 325 20.13 14.24 10.56
N GLN A 326 19.93 15.53 10.81
CA GLN A 326 20.81 16.61 10.35
C GLN A 326 21.12 16.55 8.84
N VAL A 327 20.08 16.32 8.03
CA VAL A 327 20.15 16.33 6.56
C VAL A 327 19.17 17.36 6.04
N ASP A 328 19.63 18.25 5.15
CA ASP A 328 18.76 19.15 4.40
C ASP A 328 18.42 18.54 3.03
N PHE A 329 17.22 18.79 2.53
CA PHE A 329 16.77 18.35 1.21
C PHE A 329 16.62 19.55 0.28
N ASN A 330 16.92 19.38 -1.01
CA ASN A 330 16.59 20.38 -2.04
C ASN A 330 15.07 20.47 -2.26
N GLY A 331 14.62 21.40 -3.11
CA GLY A 331 13.19 21.73 -3.27
C GLY A 331 12.29 20.54 -3.65
N ASP A 332 12.75 19.67 -4.56
CA ASP A 332 12.04 18.44 -4.95
C ASP A 332 12.41 17.22 -4.09
N ARG A 333 13.28 17.42 -3.09
CA ARG A 333 13.80 16.44 -2.15
C ARG A 333 14.61 15.30 -2.79
N SER A 334 14.97 15.40 -4.07
CA SER A 334 15.79 14.39 -4.76
C SER A 334 17.24 14.34 -4.29
N VAL A 335 17.71 15.36 -3.57
CA VAL A 335 19.08 15.46 -3.05
C VAL A 335 19.06 15.69 -1.55
N ALA A 336 19.80 14.85 -0.83
CA ALA A 336 20.09 14.98 0.60
C ALA A 336 21.47 15.62 0.78
N THR A 337 21.59 16.61 1.65
CA THR A 337 22.84 17.31 2.00
C THR A 337 23.12 17.16 3.49
N ALA A 338 24.27 16.61 3.85
CA ALA A 338 24.70 16.51 5.24
C ALA A 338 24.96 17.90 5.85
N LYS A 339 24.39 18.19 7.02
CA LYS A 339 24.56 19.47 7.73
C LYS A 339 25.74 19.49 8.69
N ALA A 340 26.16 18.32 9.18
CA ALA A 340 27.26 18.19 10.13
C ALA A 340 27.97 16.84 9.96
N ASP A 341 29.03 16.66 10.74
CA ASP A 341 29.58 15.33 11.01
C ASP A 341 28.57 14.52 11.85
N GLY A 342 28.42 13.24 11.54
CA GLY A 342 27.44 12.35 12.17
C GLY A 342 26.00 12.49 11.64
N SER A 343 25.75 13.36 10.65
CA SER A 343 24.49 13.33 9.89
C SER A 343 24.23 11.93 9.35
N TYR A 344 22.97 11.52 9.20
CA TYR A 344 22.68 10.20 8.61
C TYR A 344 21.38 10.11 7.81
N LEU A 345 21.36 9.14 6.90
CA LEU A 345 20.16 8.53 6.31
C LEU A 345 20.04 7.09 6.83
N MET A 346 18.83 6.56 6.96
CA MET A 346 18.59 5.23 7.51
C MET A 346 17.50 4.48 6.76
N LEU A 347 17.77 3.21 6.47
CA LEU A 347 16.81 2.24 5.95
C LEU A 347 16.50 1.21 7.03
N SER A 348 15.23 1.03 7.35
CA SER A 348 14.75 0.15 8.42
C SER A 348 14.57 -1.28 7.92
N ASN A 349 14.97 -2.25 8.75
CA ASN A 349 14.69 -3.68 8.58
C ASN A 349 15.03 -4.23 7.18
N ILE A 350 16.21 -3.86 6.67
CA ILE A 350 16.72 -4.30 5.38
C ILE A 350 17.32 -5.69 5.50
N ASP A 351 16.87 -6.59 4.64
CA ASP A 351 17.49 -7.88 4.41
C ASP A 351 18.79 -7.70 3.63
N LEU A 352 19.92 -7.99 4.26
CA LEU A 352 21.24 -7.89 3.65
C LEU A 352 21.62 -9.12 2.81
N THR A 353 20.77 -10.16 2.81
CA THR A 353 21.01 -11.39 2.05
C THR A 353 21.28 -11.05 0.58
N ASP A 354 22.36 -11.61 0.03
CA ASP A 354 22.84 -11.39 -1.35
C ASP A 354 23.40 -9.99 -1.67
N ILE A 355 23.30 -9.01 -0.77
CA ILE A 355 23.87 -7.67 -0.98
C ILE A 355 25.36 -7.71 -0.65
N LYS A 356 26.20 -7.48 -1.66
CA LYS A 356 27.67 -7.50 -1.52
C LYS A 356 28.29 -6.12 -1.55
N LYS A 357 27.67 -5.17 -2.25
CA LYS A 357 28.14 -3.80 -2.35
C LYS A 357 27.01 -2.82 -2.20
N ILE A 358 27.35 -1.61 -1.77
CA ILE A 358 26.46 -0.46 -1.87
C ILE A 358 27.17 0.64 -2.66
N GLN A 359 26.49 1.15 -3.67
CA GLN A 359 26.87 2.33 -4.41
C GLN A 359 26.07 3.53 -3.92
N LEU A 360 26.76 4.64 -3.66
CA LEU A 360 26.21 5.91 -3.23
C LEU A 360 26.32 6.89 -4.40
N ILE A 361 25.17 7.29 -4.95
CA ILE A 361 25.12 8.19 -6.10
C ILE A 361 25.22 9.63 -5.61
N SER A 362 26.27 10.31 -6.05
CA SER A 362 26.59 11.68 -5.66
C SER A 362 25.71 12.71 -6.38
N ALA A 363 25.52 13.87 -5.76
CA ALA A 363 24.92 15.02 -6.43
C ALA A 363 25.97 16.06 -6.84
N GLU A 364 25.59 16.96 -7.76
CA GLU A 364 26.39 18.12 -8.12
C GLU A 364 26.63 19.06 -6.92
N LYS A 365 27.72 19.83 -6.96
CA LYS A 365 28.10 20.82 -5.94
C LYS A 365 28.15 20.22 -4.54
N GLY A 366 28.57 18.96 -4.42
CA GLY A 366 28.79 18.26 -3.16
C GLY A 366 30.24 18.38 -2.71
N THR A 367 30.48 18.46 -1.40
CA THR A 367 31.84 18.39 -0.86
C THR A 367 32.33 16.95 -0.88
N LYS A 368 33.57 16.72 -1.36
CA LYS A 368 34.23 15.41 -1.26
C LYS A 368 34.30 14.95 0.18
N GLY A 369 33.77 13.80 0.54
CA GLY A 369 33.80 13.28 1.91
C GLY A 369 33.50 11.80 1.99
N THR A 370 33.54 11.26 3.21
CA THR A 370 33.36 9.83 3.41
C THR A 370 32.00 9.53 4.01
N VAL A 371 31.37 8.46 3.53
CA VAL A 371 30.14 7.91 4.06
C VAL A 371 30.42 6.51 4.57
N GLU A 372 29.95 6.24 5.78
CA GLU A 372 30.05 4.95 6.44
C GLU A 372 28.71 4.23 6.41
N VAL A 373 28.74 2.93 6.12
CA VAL A 373 27.57 2.04 6.17
C VAL A 373 27.63 1.26 7.48
N ARG A 374 26.65 1.48 8.35
CA ARG A 374 26.62 0.92 9.71
C ARG A 374 25.33 0.19 10.01
N LEU A 375 25.39 -0.78 10.92
CA LEU A 375 24.23 -1.60 11.31
C LEU A 375 23.67 -1.24 12.69
N GLY A 376 22.35 -1.12 12.78
CA GLY A 376 21.61 -0.99 14.03
C GLY A 376 21.58 0.41 14.65
N SER A 377 22.66 1.17 14.56
CA SER A 377 22.73 2.56 15.01
C SER A 377 23.80 3.37 14.27
N VAL A 378 23.85 4.68 14.51
CA VAL A 378 24.86 5.59 13.96
C VAL A 378 26.29 5.23 14.40
N ASP A 379 26.45 4.63 15.58
CA ASP A 379 27.74 4.14 16.11
C ASP A 379 27.86 2.61 16.04
N GLY A 380 26.92 1.96 15.34
CA GLY A 380 26.85 0.51 15.24
C GLY A 380 27.96 -0.08 14.37
N THR A 381 27.88 -1.40 14.14
CA THR A 381 28.89 -2.16 13.39
C THR A 381 29.13 -1.55 12.01
N LEU A 382 30.36 -1.11 11.75
CA LEU A 382 30.79 -0.63 10.44
C LEU A 382 30.91 -1.83 9.48
N ILE A 383 30.17 -1.79 8.39
CA ILE A 383 30.14 -2.86 7.39
C ILE A 383 30.62 -2.43 6.01
N GLY A 384 30.75 -1.12 5.77
CA GLY A 384 31.27 -0.56 4.53
C GLY A 384 31.63 0.90 4.73
N LYS A 385 32.52 1.42 3.89
CA LYS A 385 32.96 2.81 3.87
C LYS A 385 33.40 3.20 2.48
N THR A 386 32.99 4.37 2.00
CA THR A 386 33.43 4.88 0.70
C THR A 386 33.51 6.40 0.68
N SER A 387 34.38 6.92 -0.17
CA SER A 387 34.46 8.36 -0.43
C SER A 387 33.56 8.71 -1.62
N VAL A 388 32.81 9.78 -1.47
CA VAL A 388 32.00 10.40 -2.52
C VAL A 388 32.56 11.79 -2.79
N ALA A 389 32.49 12.27 -4.04
CA ALA A 389 32.80 13.65 -4.39
C ALA A 389 31.77 14.19 -5.38
N GLU A 390 31.89 15.47 -5.73
CA GLU A 390 31.05 16.06 -6.77
C GLU A 390 31.17 15.24 -8.06
N ASN A 391 30.02 14.72 -8.52
CA ASN A 391 29.89 13.88 -9.71
C ASN A 391 30.78 12.62 -9.69
N ALA A 392 31.20 12.17 -8.51
CA ALA A 392 31.97 10.95 -8.32
C ALA A 392 31.29 10.08 -7.26
N ASP A 393 30.60 9.06 -7.75
CA ASP A 393 29.90 8.08 -6.92
C ASP A 393 30.88 7.28 -6.07
N GLY A 394 30.41 6.89 -4.89
CA GLY A 394 31.16 6.01 -4.00
C GLY A 394 30.62 4.59 -4.11
N ILE A 395 31.50 3.60 -4.03
CA ILE A 395 31.11 2.20 -3.90
C ILE A 395 31.89 1.56 -2.75
N THR A 396 31.26 0.66 -2.01
CA THR A 396 31.91 -0.09 -0.93
C THR A 396 31.45 -1.54 -0.93
N ASP A 397 32.39 -2.46 -0.71
CA ASP A 397 32.10 -3.84 -0.37
C ASP A 397 31.57 -3.93 1.07
N LEU A 398 30.60 -4.82 1.28
CA LEU A 398 30.02 -5.08 2.59
C LEU A 398 30.66 -6.28 3.24
N THR A 399 31.04 -6.13 4.52
CA THR A 399 31.54 -7.25 5.33
C THR A 399 30.43 -8.14 5.90
N VAL A 400 29.18 -7.64 5.94
CA VAL A 400 27.99 -8.37 6.39
C VAL A 400 26.95 -8.38 5.29
N THR A 401 26.55 -9.58 4.87
CA THR A 401 25.71 -9.82 3.68
C THR A 401 24.53 -10.76 3.97
N SER A 402 24.06 -10.79 5.23
CA SER A 402 22.92 -11.63 5.63
C SER A 402 22.15 -11.05 6.81
N GLY A 403 20.88 -11.46 6.92
CA GLY A 403 20.00 -11.09 8.02
C GLY A 403 19.36 -9.71 7.85
N LYS A 404 18.29 -9.47 8.61
CA LYS A 404 17.56 -8.21 8.61
C LYS A 404 18.09 -7.26 9.67
N ARG A 405 18.48 -6.04 9.27
CA ARG A 405 19.01 -5.01 10.17
C ARG A 405 18.62 -3.62 9.68
N ASP A 406 18.62 -2.67 10.60
CA ASP A 406 18.61 -1.26 10.22
C ASP A 406 19.97 -0.88 9.66
N VAL A 407 19.99 -0.18 8.52
CA VAL A 407 21.20 0.23 7.81
C VAL A 407 21.30 1.74 7.82
N TYR A 408 22.40 2.25 8.37
CA TYR A 408 22.71 3.66 8.52
C TYR A 408 23.79 4.07 7.53
N PHE A 409 23.57 5.21 6.87
CA PHE A 409 24.53 5.89 6.01
C PHE A 409 24.98 7.16 6.72
N VAL A 410 26.12 7.07 7.43
CA VAL A 410 26.62 8.13 8.31
C VAL A 410 27.64 8.97 7.55
N PHE A 411 27.39 10.28 7.48
CA PHE A 411 28.26 11.26 6.84
C PHE A 411 29.33 11.72 7.82
N THR A 412 30.59 11.65 7.41
CA THR A 412 31.75 12.02 8.26
C THR A 412 32.07 13.52 8.27
N LYS A 413 31.27 14.33 7.55
CA LYS A 413 31.37 15.79 7.53
C LYS A 413 30.19 16.45 6.80
N PRO A 414 29.95 17.75 7.01
CA PRO A 414 28.95 18.52 6.27
C PRO A 414 29.26 18.63 4.77
N GLY A 415 28.22 18.99 4.00
CA GLY A 415 28.32 19.36 2.58
C GLY A 415 28.32 18.18 1.61
N ILE A 416 28.41 16.94 2.09
CA ILE A 416 28.25 15.74 1.26
C ILE A 416 26.82 15.69 0.74
N LYS A 417 26.65 15.42 -0.56
CA LYS A 417 25.34 15.33 -1.22
C LYS A 417 25.12 13.99 -1.91
N LEU A 418 23.98 13.36 -1.64
CA LEU A 418 23.56 12.10 -2.25
C LEU A 418 22.20 12.22 -2.93
N LYS A 419 22.02 11.46 -4.02
CA LYS A 419 20.75 11.30 -4.75
C LYS A 419 20.12 9.93 -4.49
N GLU A 420 20.93 8.88 -4.55
CA GLU A 420 20.45 7.50 -4.51
C GLU A 420 21.41 6.58 -3.75
N LEU A 421 20.85 5.49 -3.23
CA LEU A 421 21.54 4.41 -2.54
C LEU A 421 21.24 3.12 -3.30
N THR A 422 22.22 2.52 -3.97
CA THR A 422 22.03 1.34 -4.81
C THR A 422 22.65 0.11 -4.17
N MET A 423 21.81 -0.88 -3.86
CA MET A 423 22.21 -2.19 -3.37
C MET A 423 22.64 -3.08 -4.53
N LEU A 424 23.78 -3.75 -4.42
CA LEU A 424 24.36 -4.54 -5.50
C LEU A 424 24.73 -5.94 -5.02
N THR A 425 24.50 -6.95 -5.87
CA THR A 425 24.82 -8.36 -5.55
C THR A 425 26.19 -8.83 -6.06
N LYS A 426 26.90 -7.98 -6.80
CA LYS A 426 28.19 -8.29 -7.44
C LYS A 426 29.11 -7.08 -7.43
#